data_AF-A0A382MEY4-F1
#
_entry.id   AF-A0A382MEY4-F1
#
_cell.length_a   1.000
_cell.length_b   1.000
_cell.length_c   1.000
_cell.angle_alpha   90.00
_cell.angle_beta   90.00
_cell.angle_gamma   90.00
#
_symmetry.space_group_name_H-M   'P 1'
#
loop_
_entity.id
_entity.type
_entity.pdbx_description
1 polymer ?
#
loop_
_entity_poly.entity_id
_entity_poly.type
_entity_poly.pdbx_seq_one_letter_code
_entity_poly.pdbx_strand_id
1 'polypeptide(L)'
;MSGLKKQSNQIVSLTLSERQLCDLELILNGGFHPLNGFLNKEDYESVLTSMRLTSGDLWPIPINLDISEKTSEMISIGDDIALRDKEGFALAIMHVVNKWKPDKDKEAQNIFGTTDILHPGVNYLQNKSRSIYLGGPVTGLRLPKHYNYQSLRMTPEDVKNKFMELGWEKVVAFQTRNPMHR
;
A
#
# COMPACT_ATOMS: atom_id res chain seq x y z
N MET A 1 -12.09 17.00 9.41
CA MET A 1 -12.16 15.59 9.85
C MET A 1 -13.58 15.06 10.12
N SER A 2 -14.53 15.84 10.67
CA SER A 2 -15.88 15.34 10.99
C SER A 2 -16.75 14.97 9.77
N GLY A 3 -16.56 15.65 8.62
CA GLY A 3 -17.29 15.37 7.37
C GLY A 3 -16.88 14.04 6.71
N LEU A 4 -15.58 13.82 6.50
CA LEU A 4 -15.05 12.60 5.89
C LEU A 4 -15.41 11.34 6.69
N LYS A 5 -15.42 11.43 8.02
CA LYS A 5 -15.83 10.30 8.87
C LYS A 5 -17.31 9.94 8.67
N LYS A 6 -18.20 10.92 8.47
CA LYS A 6 -19.61 10.67 8.14
C LYS A 6 -19.75 10.06 6.75
N GLN A 7 -19.05 10.62 5.75
CA GLN A 7 -19.02 10.10 4.38
C GLN A 7 -18.58 8.63 4.35
N SER A 8 -17.53 8.26 5.09
CA SER A 8 -17.03 6.88 5.13
C SER A 8 -18.06 5.83 5.57
N ASN A 9 -19.11 6.23 6.31
CA ASN A 9 -20.16 5.32 6.77
C ASN A 9 -21.32 5.16 5.77
N GLN A 10 -21.34 5.95 4.69
CA GLN A 10 -22.41 5.97 3.69
C GLN A 10 -21.94 5.44 2.32
N ILE A 11 -20.65 5.19 2.16
CA ILE A 11 -20.03 4.69 0.93
C ILE A 11 -19.65 3.21 1.03
N VAL A 12 -19.44 2.58 -0.12
CA VAL A 12 -18.94 1.21 -0.20
C VAL A 12 -17.64 1.09 0.60
N SER A 13 -17.55 0.04 1.41
CA SER A 13 -16.43 -0.18 2.31
C SER A 13 -15.67 -1.45 1.95
N LEU A 14 -14.34 -1.38 2.04
CA LEU A 14 -13.43 -2.51 1.88
C LEU A 14 -12.72 -2.79 3.19
N THR A 15 -12.87 -4.02 3.69
CA THR A 15 -12.00 -4.54 4.75
C THR A 15 -10.68 -4.99 4.13
N LEU A 16 -9.60 -4.35 4.54
CA LEU A 16 -8.26 -4.60 4.02
C LEU A 16 -7.67 -5.91 4.55
N SER A 17 -6.86 -6.57 3.71
CA SER A 17 -5.99 -7.66 4.18
C SER A 17 -4.85 -7.10 5.04
N GLU A 18 -4.19 -7.97 5.81
CA GLU A 18 -3.02 -7.55 6.62
C GLU A 18 -1.91 -6.93 5.76
N ARG A 19 -1.67 -7.44 4.54
CA ARG A 19 -0.69 -6.83 3.62
C ARG A 19 -1.12 -5.43 3.18
N GLN A 20 -2.39 -5.29 2.78
CA GLN A 20 -2.95 -4.00 2.36
C GLN A 20 -2.97 -2.97 3.49
N LEU A 21 -3.14 -3.41 4.75
CA LEU A 21 -3.02 -2.55 5.92
C LEU A 21 -1.60 -2.02 6.11
N CYS A 22 -0.58 -2.88 5.98
CA CYS A 22 0.81 -2.45 6.02
C CYS A 22 1.13 -1.46 4.90
N ASP A 23 0.68 -1.73 3.67
CA ASP A 23 0.88 -0.85 2.52
C ASP A 23 0.20 0.51 2.75
N LEU A 24 -1.06 0.50 3.21
CA LEU A 24 -1.80 1.71 3.56
C LEU A 24 -1.10 2.52 4.66
N GLU A 25 -0.58 1.87 5.71
CA GLU A 25 0.15 2.54 6.80
C GLU A 25 1.35 3.33 6.28
N LEU A 26 2.15 2.72 5.38
CA LEU A 26 3.33 3.33 4.80
C LEU A 26 3.00 4.43 3.78
N ILE A 27 1.86 4.33 3.08
CA ILE A 27 1.34 5.45 2.27
C ILE A 27 0.96 6.61 3.19
N LEU A 28 0.16 6.35 4.23
CA LEU A 28 -0.38 7.41 5.09
C LEU A 28 0.66 8.11 5.95
N ASN A 29 1.71 7.40 6.39
CA ASN A 29 2.77 7.99 7.22
C ASN A 29 3.94 8.57 6.39
N GLY A 30 3.88 8.50 5.06
CA GLY A 30 4.92 9.00 4.16
C GLY A 30 6.14 8.09 3.99
N GLY A 31 6.11 6.85 4.52
CA GLY A 31 7.14 5.85 4.31
C GLY A 31 7.28 5.44 2.83
N PHE A 32 6.20 5.60 2.06
CA PHE A 32 6.17 5.37 0.61
C PHE A 32 6.19 6.65 -0.24
N HIS A 33 6.65 7.78 0.29
CA HIS A 33 6.83 8.99 -0.52
C HIS A 33 7.65 8.67 -1.81
N PRO A 34 7.20 9.07 -3.01
CA PRO A 34 6.18 10.09 -3.32
C PRO A 34 4.73 9.60 -3.43
N LEU A 35 4.43 8.32 -3.17
CA LEU A 35 3.07 7.81 -3.31
C LEU A 35 2.08 8.52 -2.38
N ASN A 36 0.92 8.85 -2.93
CA ASN A 36 -0.23 9.44 -2.21
C ASN A 36 -1.47 8.53 -2.24
N GLY A 37 -1.30 7.29 -2.67
CA GLY A 37 -2.35 6.30 -2.83
C GLY A 37 -1.83 4.99 -3.40
N PHE A 38 -2.74 4.08 -3.73
CA PHE A 38 -2.40 2.86 -4.47
C PHE A 38 -2.19 3.21 -5.94
N LEU A 39 -1.25 2.53 -6.60
CA LEU A 39 -0.86 2.85 -7.97
C LEU A 39 -2.08 2.84 -8.90
N ASN A 40 -2.16 3.85 -9.76
CA ASN A 40 -3.03 3.81 -10.93
C ASN A 40 -2.45 2.82 -11.97
N LYS A 41 -3.20 2.55 -13.04
CA LYS A 41 -2.80 1.55 -14.02
C LYS A 41 -1.54 1.96 -14.77
N GLU A 42 -1.39 3.24 -15.08
CA GLU A 42 -0.25 3.78 -15.83
C GLU A 42 1.05 3.69 -15.01
N ASP A 43 1.02 4.07 -13.74
CA ASP A 43 2.14 3.92 -12.80
C ASP A 43 2.46 2.46 -12.57
N TYR A 44 1.46 1.59 -12.44
CA TYR A 44 1.66 0.14 -12.34
C TYR A 44 2.46 -0.40 -13.55
N GLU A 45 2.01 -0.13 -14.78
CA GLU A 45 2.70 -0.60 -15.99
C GLU A 45 4.10 0.01 -16.13
N SER A 46 4.26 1.29 -15.76
CA SER A 46 5.56 1.97 -15.75
C SER A 46 6.53 1.33 -14.76
N VAL A 47 6.06 0.97 -13.56
CA VAL A 47 6.86 0.26 -12.55
C VAL A 47 7.29 -1.11 -13.06
N LEU A 48 6.37 -1.87 -13.67
CA LEU A 48 6.70 -3.20 -14.22
C LEU A 48 7.77 -3.15 -15.33
N THR A 49 7.83 -2.06 -16.10
CA THR A 49 8.67 -1.99 -17.30
C THR A 49 9.97 -1.21 -17.09
N SER A 50 9.97 -0.24 -16.18
CA SER A 50 11.06 0.72 -16.02
C SER A 50 11.49 0.96 -14.57
N MET A 51 10.84 0.32 -13.60
CA MET A 51 11.02 0.57 -12.16
C MET A 51 10.84 2.04 -11.79
N ARG A 52 9.95 2.75 -12.49
CA ARG A 52 9.66 4.16 -12.26
C ARG A 52 8.17 4.42 -12.30
N LEU A 53 7.74 5.42 -11.54
CA LEU A 53 6.44 6.04 -11.73
C LEU A 53 6.41 6.82 -13.05
N THR A 54 5.22 7.13 -13.53
CA THR A 54 5.04 7.97 -14.72
C THR A 54 5.58 9.39 -14.53
N SER A 55 5.74 9.85 -13.28
CA SER A 55 6.46 11.09 -12.93
C SER A 55 7.96 11.04 -13.22
N GLY A 56 8.53 9.83 -13.37
CA GLY A 56 9.96 9.59 -13.51
C GLY A 56 10.66 9.20 -12.20
N ASP A 57 9.98 9.29 -11.05
CA ASP A 57 10.54 8.89 -9.76
C ASP A 57 10.85 7.38 -9.74
N LEU A 58 11.99 7.01 -9.15
CA LEU A 58 12.37 5.59 -8.99
C LEU A 58 11.40 4.90 -8.04
N TRP A 59 10.76 3.84 -8.51
CA TRP A 59 9.84 3.03 -7.73
C TRP A 59 9.82 1.58 -8.24
N PRO A 60 10.50 0.63 -7.58
CA PRO A 60 10.73 -0.70 -8.16
C PRO A 60 9.64 -1.74 -7.86
N ILE A 61 8.75 -1.50 -6.90
CA ILE A 61 7.78 -2.50 -6.43
C ILE A 61 6.35 -1.93 -6.52
N PRO A 62 5.41 -2.58 -7.22
CA PRO A 62 4.06 -2.06 -7.34
C PRO A 62 3.28 -2.18 -6.02
N ILE A 63 2.60 -1.11 -5.64
CA ILE A 63 1.76 -1.03 -4.43
C ILE A 63 0.29 -0.93 -4.86
N ASN A 64 -0.38 -2.08 -4.86
CA ASN A 64 -1.72 -2.25 -5.47
C ASN A 64 -2.79 -2.56 -4.41
N LEU A 65 -4.02 -2.12 -4.66
CA LEU A 65 -5.18 -2.54 -3.87
C LEU A 65 -5.97 -3.62 -4.61
N ASP A 66 -5.77 -4.89 -4.23
CA ASP A 66 -6.45 -6.03 -4.84
C ASP A 66 -7.81 -6.38 -4.18
N ILE A 67 -8.83 -6.58 -5.01
CA ILE A 67 -10.20 -6.95 -4.62
C ILE A 67 -10.72 -8.14 -5.44
N SER A 68 -11.76 -8.80 -4.92
CA SER A 68 -12.42 -9.89 -5.64
C SER A 68 -13.25 -9.35 -6.82
N GLU A 69 -13.51 -10.19 -7.83
CA GLU A 69 -14.38 -9.82 -8.97
C GLU A 69 -15.78 -9.42 -8.47
N LYS A 70 -16.36 -10.19 -7.53
CA LYS A 70 -17.65 -9.86 -6.89
C LYS A 70 -17.65 -8.50 -6.21
N THR A 71 -16.57 -8.14 -5.51
CA THR A 71 -16.44 -6.82 -4.89
C THR A 71 -16.37 -5.72 -5.94
N SER A 72 -15.70 -6.00 -7.06
CA SER A 72 -15.49 -5.05 -8.15
C SER A 72 -16.78 -4.67 -8.90
N GLU A 73 -17.81 -5.50 -8.81
CA GLU A 73 -19.15 -5.23 -9.39
C GLU A 73 -19.87 -4.09 -8.65
N MET A 74 -19.55 -3.87 -7.38
CA MET A 74 -20.16 -2.82 -6.55
C MET A 74 -19.41 -1.49 -6.58
N ILE A 75 -18.28 -1.40 -7.30
CA ILE A 75 -17.38 -0.25 -7.29
C ILE A 75 -17.17 0.21 -8.72
N SER A 76 -17.46 1.48 -9.00
CA SER A 76 -17.22 2.13 -10.29
C SER A 76 -16.00 3.05 -10.23
N ILE A 77 -15.45 3.36 -11.40
CA ILE A 77 -14.47 4.44 -11.52
C ILE A 77 -15.17 5.76 -11.20
N GLY A 78 -14.53 6.60 -10.38
CA GLY A 78 -15.08 7.84 -9.84
C GLY A 78 -15.72 7.68 -8.46
N ASP A 79 -15.90 6.45 -7.96
CA ASP A 79 -16.43 6.23 -6.62
C ASP A 79 -15.38 6.53 -5.55
N ASP A 80 -15.86 7.05 -4.42
CA ASP A 80 -15.12 7.05 -3.17
C ASP A 80 -15.44 5.79 -2.39
N ILE A 81 -14.40 5.09 -1.90
CA ILE A 81 -14.55 3.89 -1.09
C ILE A 81 -13.85 4.05 0.27
N ALA A 82 -14.46 3.54 1.33
CA ALA A 82 -13.85 3.55 2.66
C ALA A 82 -12.94 2.33 2.84
N LEU A 83 -11.69 2.55 3.24
CA LEU A 83 -10.74 1.50 3.59
C LEU A 83 -10.77 1.27 5.10
N ARG A 84 -11.03 0.03 5.51
CA ARG A 84 -11.25 -0.36 6.91
C ARG A 84 -10.30 -1.46 7.36
N ASP A 85 -9.97 -1.47 8.64
CA ASP A 85 -9.35 -2.63 9.28
C ASP A 85 -10.36 -3.76 9.52
N LYS A 86 -9.87 -4.89 10.05
CA LYS A 86 -10.68 -6.08 10.35
C LYS A 86 -11.68 -5.86 11.49
N GLU A 87 -11.41 -4.88 12.36
CA GLU A 87 -12.32 -4.43 13.42
C GLU A 87 -13.41 -3.46 12.91
N GLY A 88 -13.32 -3.04 11.64
CA GLY A 88 -14.30 -2.20 10.97
C GLY A 88 -14.06 -0.69 11.10
N PHE A 89 -12.93 -0.26 11.66
CA PHE A 89 -12.59 1.17 11.74
C PHE A 89 -12.19 1.69 10.36
N ALA A 90 -12.81 2.80 9.94
CA ALA A 90 -12.38 3.53 8.76
C ALA A 90 -11.03 4.21 9.01
N LEU A 91 -10.05 3.83 8.19
CA LEU A 91 -8.67 4.30 8.20
C LEU A 91 -8.41 5.36 7.13
N ALA A 92 -9.03 5.20 5.95
CA ALA A 92 -8.87 6.13 4.84
C ALA A 92 -10.08 6.08 3.89
N ILE A 93 -10.15 7.05 2.99
CA ILE A 93 -11.03 7.03 1.81
C ILE A 93 -10.13 7.02 0.57
N MET A 94 -10.43 6.14 -0.38
CA MET A 94 -9.76 6.10 -1.68
C MET A 94 -10.72 6.56 -2.77
N HIS A 95 -10.25 7.44 -3.65
CA HIS A 95 -10.97 7.81 -4.86
C HIS A 95 -10.53 6.90 -6.00
N VAL A 96 -11.43 6.12 -6.59
CA VAL A 96 -11.09 5.10 -7.59
C VAL A 96 -10.90 5.74 -8.97
N VAL A 97 -9.67 5.81 -9.48
CA VAL A 97 -9.40 6.35 -10.83
C VAL A 97 -9.26 5.24 -11.88
N ASN A 98 -8.82 4.05 -11.46
CA ASN A 98 -8.77 2.89 -12.35
C ASN A 98 -9.24 1.62 -11.65
N LYS A 99 -9.76 0.70 -12.47
CA LYS A 99 -10.17 -0.65 -12.09
C LYS A 99 -9.80 -1.60 -13.23
N TRP A 100 -8.90 -2.56 -13.00
CA TRP A 100 -8.44 -3.47 -14.05
C TRP A 100 -8.08 -4.86 -13.53
N LYS A 101 -8.02 -5.84 -14.44
CA LYS A 101 -7.49 -7.17 -14.18
C LYS A 101 -6.00 -7.18 -14.59
N PRO A 102 -5.05 -7.40 -13.66
CA PRO A 102 -3.63 -7.45 -13.98
C PRO A 102 -3.25 -8.75 -14.68
N ASP A 103 -2.18 -8.70 -15.48
CA ASP A 103 -1.47 -9.90 -15.93
C ASP A 103 -0.45 -10.29 -14.85
N LYS A 104 -0.85 -11.24 -14.00
CA LYS A 104 -0.04 -11.67 -12.84
C LYS A 104 1.23 -12.42 -13.25
N ASP A 105 1.27 -13.06 -14.42
CA ASP A 105 2.46 -13.74 -14.91
C ASP A 105 3.50 -12.72 -15.40
N LYS A 106 3.03 -11.69 -16.13
CA LYS A 106 3.87 -10.55 -16.51
C LYS A 106 4.42 -9.82 -15.28
N GLU A 107 3.58 -9.56 -14.29
CA GLU A 107 4.02 -8.93 -13.03
C GLU A 107 5.03 -9.82 -12.28
N ALA A 108 4.76 -11.12 -12.16
CA ALA A 108 5.69 -12.06 -11.52
C ALA A 108 7.07 -12.05 -12.20
N GLN A 109 7.08 -12.16 -13.53
CA GLN A 109 8.31 -12.18 -14.30
C GLN A 109 9.10 -10.87 -14.17
N ASN A 110 8.42 -9.72 -14.21
CA ASN A 110 9.10 -8.42 -14.18
C ASN A 110 9.55 -7.99 -12.77
N ILE A 111 8.81 -8.37 -11.73
CA ILE A 111 9.10 -7.96 -10.34
C ILE A 111 9.98 -8.96 -9.61
N PHE A 112 9.75 -10.26 -9.81
CA PHE A 112 10.49 -11.31 -9.11
C PHE A 112 11.53 -12.01 -10.01
N GLY A 113 11.56 -11.71 -11.31
CA GLY A 113 12.45 -12.37 -12.26
C GLY A 113 12.05 -13.80 -12.62
N THR A 114 10.91 -14.28 -12.12
CA THR A 114 10.44 -15.66 -12.29
C THR A 114 8.93 -15.75 -12.16
N THR A 115 8.33 -16.77 -12.79
CA THR A 115 6.93 -17.18 -12.61
C THR A 115 6.81 -18.46 -11.76
N ASP A 116 7.90 -18.93 -11.17
CA ASP A 116 7.90 -20.13 -10.32
C ASP A 116 7.10 -19.88 -9.03
N ILE A 117 6.04 -20.68 -8.84
CA ILE A 117 5.14 -20.62 -7.69
C ILE A 117 5.82 -21.02 -6.37
N LEU A 118 7.01 -21.63 -6.41
CA LEU A 118 7.82 -21.86 -5.21
C LEU A 118 8.43 -20.56 -4.66
N HIS A 119 8.58 -19.51 -5.48
CA HIS A 119 9.00 -18.20 -5.01
C HIS A 119 7.90 -17.56 -4.14
N PRO A 120 8.17 -17.15 -2.87
CA PRO A 120 7.13 -16.66 -1.97
C PRO A 120 6.33 -15.46 -2.50
N GLY A 121 6.99 -14.56 -3.24
CA GLY A 121 6.35 -13.41 -3.88
C GLY A 121 5.39 -13.81 -4.99
N VAL A 122 5.80 -14.77 -5.84
CA VAL A 122 4.96 -15.29 -6.94
C VAL A 122 3.79 -16.07 -6.37
N ASN A 123 4.04 -16.93 -5.38
CA ASN A 123 2.99 -17.66 -4.68
C ASN A 123 1.93 -16.73 -4.10
N TYR A 124 2.35 -15.64 -3.46
CA TYR A 124 1.41 -14.65 -2.96
C TYR A 124 0.60 -14.01 -4.09
N LEU A 125 1.27 -13.55 -5.14
CA LEU A 125 0.63 -12.90 -6.27
C LEU A 125 -0.42 -13.81 -6.92
N GLN A 126 -0.07 -15.08 -7.17
CA GLN A 126 -0.96 -16.02 -7.85
C GLN A 126 -2.09 -16.52 -6.95
N ASN A 127 -1.77 -16.94 -5.72
CA ASN A 127 -2.71 -17.70 -4.89
C ASN A 127 -3.39 -16.89 -3.78
N LYS A 128 -2.86 -15.72 -3.41
CA LYS A 128 -3.37 -14.93 -2.28
C LYS A 128 -3.92 -13.57 -2.71
N SER A 129 -3.30 -12.91 -3.67
CA SER A 129 -3.81 -11.65 -4.19
C SER A 129 -5.08 -11.90 -5.00
N ARG A 130 -6.03 -10.97 -4.91
CA ARG A 130 -7.33 -11.08 -5.59
C ARG A 130 -7.22 -10.64 -7.05
N SER A 131 -8.31 -10.74 -7.79
CA SER A 131 -8.31 -10.72 -9.25
C SER A 131 -8.32 -9.33 -9.88
N ILE A 132 -8.77 -8.30 -9.16
CA ILE A 132 -8.96 -6.95 -9.71
C ILE A 132 -8.14 -5.96 -8.89
N TYR A 133 -7.41 -5.08 -9.55
CA TYR A 133 -6.70 -3.97 -8.93
C TYR A 133 -7.52 -2.69 -9.04
N LEU A 134 -7.55 -1.95 -7.93
CA LEU A 134 -8.01 -0.58 -7.88
C LEU A 134 -6.82 0.34 -7.68
N GLY A 135 -6.82 1.45 -8.41
CA GLY A 135 -5.80 2.48 -8.30
C GLY A 135 -6.44 3.83 -8.02
N GLY A 136 -5.74 4.67 -7.26
CA GLY A 136 -6.23 6.01 -6.93
C GLY A 136 -5.64 6.63 -5.65
N PRO A 137 -5.80 7.96 -5.52
CA PRO A 137 -5.31 8.68 -4.35
C PRO A 137 -6.09 8.32 -3.10
N VAL A 138 -5.41 8.37 -1.96
CA VAL A 138 -5.94 8.01 -0.65
C VAL A 138 -5.89 9.21 0.28
N THR A 139 -7.02 9.49 0.94
CA THR A 139 -7.11 10.49 2.01
C THR A 139 -7.18 9.78 3.36
N GLY A 140 -6.15 9.96 4.18
CA GLY A 140 -6.06 9.38 5.52
C GLY A 140 -7.07 9.98 6.51
N LEU A 141 -7.68 9.10 7.30
CA LEU A 141 -8.49 9.46 8.48
C LEU A 141 -7.72 9.22 9.77
N ARG A 142 -6.99 8.11 9.84
CA ARG A 142 -6.10 7.72 10.94
C ARG A 142 -5.16 6.58 10.50
N LEU A 143 -4.06 6.39 11.21
CA LEU A 143 -3.19 5.23 11.02
C LEU A 143 -3.81 3.94 11.62
N PRO A 144 -3.47 2.75 11.09
CA PRO A 144 -3.79 1.48 11.73
C PRO A 144 -3.32 1.44 13.19
N LYS A 145 -4.13 0.85 14.06
CA LYS A 145 -3.78 0.74 15.49
C LYS A 145 -3.01 -0.54 15.75
N HIS A 146 -1.80 -0.41 16.28
CA HIS A 146 -1.01 -1.53 16.79
C HIS A 146 -1.05 -1.58 18.30
N TYR A 147 -1.27 -2.76 18.88
CA TYR A 147 -1.30 -2.92 20.34
C TYR A 147 0.08 -3.24 20.92
N ASN A 148 0.99 -3.78 20.10
CA ASN A 148 2.33 -4.20 20.48
C ASN A 148 3.40 -3.19 20.08
N TYR A 149 4.45 -3.07 20.90
CA TYR A 149 5.69 -2.34 20.59
C TYR A 149 5.48 -0.93 19.99
N GLN A 150 4.47 -0.20 20.45
CA GLN A 150 4.04 1.07 19.85
C GLN A 150 5.18 2.10 19.80
N SER A 151 6.00 2.17 20.84
CA SER A 151 7.17 3.05 20.91
C SER A 151 8.26 2.73 19.89
N LEU A 152 8.27 1.52 19.30
CA LEU A 152 9.23 1.12 18.28
C LEU A 152 8.73 1.39 16.84
N ARG A 153 7.48 1.82 16.67
CA ARG A 153 6.85 2.09 15.36
C ARG A 153 6.85 3.58 15.05
N MET A 154 8.04 4.17 14.97
CA MET A 154 8.23 5.58 14.64
C MET A 154 7.90 5.85 13.16
N THR A 155 7.19 6.94 12.87
CA THR A 155 6.98 7.40 11.50
C THR A 155 8.28 7.95 10.90
N PRO A 156 8.39 8.11 9.57
CA PRO A 156 9.53 8.79 8.96
C PRO A 156 9.80 10.19 9.55
N GLU A 157 8.76 10.92 9.94
CA GLU A 157 8.89 12.22 10.59
C GLU A 157 9.45 12.08 12.00
N ASP A 158 8.95 11.15 12.81
CA ASP A 158 9.45 10.87 14.16
C ASP A 158 10.94 10.49 14.13
N VAL A 159 11.34 9.63 13.18
CA VAL A 159 12.73 9.20 13.02
C VAL A 159 13.64 10.38 12.61
N LYS A 160 13.19 11.23 11.69
CA LYS A 160 13.92 12.45 11.29
C LYS A 160 14.08 13.42 12.47
N ASN A 161 13.02 13.64 13.24
CA ASN A 161 13.06 14.44 14.46
C ASN A 161 14.05 13.85 15.47
N LYS A 162 14.08 12.51 15.60
CA LYS A 162 15.02 11.84 16.49
C LYS A 162 16.47 12.05 16.07
N PHE A 163 16.77 12.02 14.78
CA PHE A 163 18.12 12.32 14.29
C PHE A 163 18.54 13.75 14.61
N MET A 164 17.62 14.72 14.44
CA MET A 164 17.89 16.13 14.77
C MET A 164 18.13 16.33 16.27
N GLU A 165 17.30 15.74 17.13
CA GLU A 165 17.48 15.78 18.59
C GLU A 165 18.84 15.25 19.04
N LEU A 166 19.34 14.20 18.36
CA LEU A 166 20.61 13.56 18.67
C LEU A 166 21.81 14.21 17.97
N GLY A 167 21.59 15.22 17.13
CA GLY A 167 22.64 15.86 16.33
C GLY A 167 23.27 14.94 15.28
N TRP A 168 22.53 13.95 14.78
CA TRP A 168 23.03 12.97 13.81
C TRP A 168 22.88 13.49 12.39
N GLU A 169 24.00 13.83 11.76
CA GLU A 169 24.05 14.25 10.35
C GLU A 169 24.25 13.07 9.38
N LYS A 170 24.85 11.97 9.86
CA LYS A 170 25.17 10.79 9.06
C LYS A 170 24.53 9.57 9.70
N VAL A 171 23.64 8.92 8.95
CA VAL A 171 22.86 7.78 9.41
C VAL A 171 23.04 6.62 8.43
N VAL A 172 23.30 5.42 8.96
CA VAL A 172 23.30 4.17 8.20
C VAL A 172 22.11 3.34 8.66
N ALA A 173 21.24 2.95 7.73
CA ALA A 173 20.12 2.06 8.01
C ALA A 173 20.53 0.60 7.79
N PHE A 174 20.12 -0.28 8.70
CA PHE A 174 20.28 -1.72 8.58
C PHE A 174 18.90 -2.39 8.63
N GLN A 175 18.52 -3.03 7.53
CA GLN A 175 17.26 -3.78 7.44
C GLN A 175 17.48 -5.23 7.84
N THR A 176 16.66 -5.76 8.75
CA THR A 176 16.67 -7.18 9.10
C THR A 176 15.26 -7.73 9.27
N ARG A 177 15.10 -9.01 8.92
CA ARG A 177 13.95 -9.85 9.28
C ARG A 177 14.36 -11.11 10.06
N ASN A 178 15.64 -11.17 10.46
CA ASN A 178 16.25 -12.29 11.18
C ASN A 178 16.80 -11.78 12.52
N PRO A 179 16.97 -12.67 13.52
CA PRO A 179 17.71 -12.35 14.73
C PRO A 179 19.10 -11.81 14.41
N MET A 180 19.56 -10.84 15.19
CA MET A 180 20.92 -10.31 15.05
C MET A 180 21.92 -11.22 15.77
N HIS A 181 23.02 -11.52 15.08
CA HIS A 181 24.16 -12.29 15.59
C HIS A 181 25.44 -11.44 15.51
N ARG A 182 26.53 -11.92 16.12
CA ARG A 182 27.84 -11.24 16.13
C ARG A 182 28.67 -11.60 14.90
#